data_AF-A0A6J6V4B5-F1
#
_entry.id   AF-A0A6J6V4B5-F1
#
_cell.length_a   1.000
_cell.length_b   1.000
_cell.length_c   1.000
_cell.angle_alpha   90.00
_cell.angle_beta   90.00
_cell.angle_gamma   90.00
#
_symmetry.space_group_name_H-M   'P 1'
#
loop_
_entity.id
_entity.type
_entity.pdbx_description
1 polymer ?
#
loop_
_entity_poly.entity_id
_entity_poly.type
_entity_poly.pdbx_seq_one_letter_code
_entity_poly.pdbx_strand_id
1 'polypeptide(L)'
;MKRLIIDRSRAGTAGLIALVLGTALIQFSLGAVPSSAATTATKALCGTRALPFEKFAPDVAVICDETYMYVSSNGVASHSMMVGITGWNQQVPLPMLVSSSLAQMWRFPLKPVAAASEIATTGVGGTGIMLNGISNFNATKPAPNSTGSVYSASADPKLQGELDTCAGHAGRGDDYHYHAEPSCLISVLGSESALAGYQLDGYPIYGSKEPSGSSATALDKCQGHDSGDGRGYHYHFTTAAPYSPMCFHGQVPSDVSTTGQPSAGPARSAGEPVQVVITGMTFNLTGTSKLEYTYQGKAGSVSYTPTTTACWSFVYVNPPPGSPGSGTSSACRRTDNVPVPSASMAPAMTPGSTTGSSTGQNTTASAANTTAPVKAAVVYKNVSITKVKCSKGKVTKTLTATKCPSGYKLLSKKTTVTKVPVPPALPPAQSTVPTSGTQGGAQGGTQGGTEKFESVVKSSNGVFLLKSTSAVDEGTLPSTYTCDGKSLSPQFSWSGTPSGTKSYALIMHTIPGPARPGETAAAVSYSWVLYNIAGSITSIGEGATDVGTAGVQSHGPGTYGAPCSQGSGAKQYTFTVYALSSTISLDAKSATGDAVRSAIKSITLASAAMNAKASRG
;
A
#
# COMPACT_ATOMS: atom_id res chain seq x y z
N MET A 1 -91.53 -4.50 -2.61
CA MET A 1 -92.22 -3.49 -1.76
C MET A 1 -91.92 -3.79 -0.30
N LYS A 2 -91.62 -2.74 0.49
CA LYS A 2 -91.39 -2.66 1.96
C LYS A 2 -90.11 -3.37 2.47
N ARG A 3 -89.03 -2.65 2.83
CA ARG A 3 -88.77 -1.86 4.09
C ARG A 3 -89.02 -2.73 5.34
N LEU A 4 -88.21 -2.75 6.40
CA LEU A 4 -86.97 -2.13 6.89
C LEU A 4 -86.81 -2.75 8.31
N ILE A 5 -85.63 -2.65 8.94
CA ILE A 5 -85.40 -2.43 10.40
C ILE A 5 -84.25 -3.27 10.97
N ILE A 6 -83.35 -2.50 11.58
CA ILE A 6 -82.17 -2.78 12.40
C ILE A 6 -82.63 -3.07 13.84
N ASP A 7 -82.01 -3.98 14.60
CA ASP A 7 -81.17 -3.64 15.78
C ASP A 7 -80.71 -4.87 16.61
N ARG A 8 -79.64 -4.62 17.36
CA ARG A 8 -78.74 -5.45 18.16
C ARG A 8 -79.36 -6.10 19.40
N SER A 9 -78.79 -7.26 19.80
CA SER A 9 -78.03 -7.47 21.06
C SER A 9 -78.25 -8.83 21.76
N ARG A 10 -77.19 -9.27 22.47
CA ARG A 10 -77.02 -10.39 23.45
C ARG A 10 -76.77 -11.80 22.87
N ALA A 11 -76.04 -12.72 23.52
CA ALA A 11 -74.88 -12.79 24.41
C ALA A 11 -74.77 -14.28 24.85
N GLY A 12 -73.57 -14.90 24.79
CA GLY A 12 -73.22 -16.24 25.37
C GLY A 12 -73.69 -17.46 24.53
N THR A 13 -72.93 -18.55 24.32
CA THR A 13 -71.90 -19.18 25.16
C THR A 13 -71.04 -20.17 24.33
N ALA A 14 -69.73 -20.17 24.63
CA ALA A 14 -68.62 -21.10 24.39
C ALA A 14 -68.73 -22.36 23.49
N GLY A 15 -67.69 -22.57 22.66
CA GLY A 15 -67.14 -23.91 22.38
C GLY A 15 -66.51 -24.16 21.01
N LEU A 16 -65.27 -23.67 20.76
CA LEU A 16 -64.14 -24.39 20.11
C LEU A 16 -63.01 -23.37 19.81
N ILE A 17 -61.88 -23.47 20.53
CA ILE A 17 -60.65 -22.74 20.20
C ILE A 17 -59.83 -23.63 19.25
N ALA A 18 -59.76 -23.25 17.98
CA ALA A 18 -58.75 -23.72 17.05
C ALA A 18 -57.61 -22.69 17.01
N LEU A 19 -56.42 -23.11 17.43
CA LEU A 19 -55.20 -22.31 17.46
C LEU A 19 -54.70 -22.12 16.01
N VAL A 20 -54.94 -20.95 15.41
CA VAL A 20 -54.30 -20.54 14.14
C VAL A 20 -53.28 -19.46 14.46
N LEU A 21 -51.99 -19.85 14.49
CA LEU A 21 -50.86 -18.94 14.55
C LEU A 21 -50.73 -18.19 13.22
N GLY A 22 -51.39 -17.03 13.13
CA GLY A 22 -51.14 -16.03 12.08
C GLY A 22 -50.00 -15.12 12.49
N THR A 23 -48.79 -15.38 11.99
CA THR A 23 -47.65 -14.46 12.13
C THR A 23 -47.83 -13.27 11.18
N ALA A 24 -48.20 -12.12 11.75
CA ALA A 24 -48.08 -10.83 11.08
C ALA A 24 -46.58 -10.49 10.93
N LEU A 25 -46.06 -10.56 9.71
CA LEU A 25 -44.74 -10.04 9.36
C LEU A 25 -44.77 -8.51 9.43
N ILE A 26 -44.26 -7.97 10.53
CA ILE A 26 -43.77 -6.59 10.59
C ILE A 26 -42.55 -6.53 9.67
N GLN A 27 -42.69 -5.91 8.50
CA GLN A 27 -41.55 -5.62 7.64
C GLN A 27 -40.67 -4.56 8.31
N PHE A 28 -39.59 -5.00 8.96
CA PHE A 28 -38.42 -4.15 9.17
C PHE A 28 -37.69 -4.02 7.84
N SER A 29 -37.79 -2.87 7.21
CA SER A 29 -36.89 -2.48 6.13
C SER A 29 -35.47 -2.32 6.70
N LEU A 30 -34.64 -3.36 6.55
CA LEU A 30 -33.18 -3.25 6.68
C LEU A 30 -32.68 -2.41 5.51
N GLY A 31 -32.66 -1.09 5.70
CA GLY A 31 -31.99 -0.17 4.78
C GLY A 31 -30.52 -0.56 4.68
N ALA A 32 -30.03 -0.71 3.46
CA ALA A 32 -28.60 -0.85 3.19
C ALA A 32 -27.88 0.36 3.80
N VAL A 33 -26.91 0.08 4.69
CA VAL A 33 -26.02 1.11 5.20
C VAL A 33 -25.20 1.63 4.01
N PRO A 34 -25.25 2.93 3.68
CA PRO A 34 -24.52 3.44 2.53
C PRO A 34 -23.00 3.37 2.79
N SER A 35 -22.21 3.10 1.74
CA SER A 35 -20.73 3.09 1.75
C SER A 35 -20.09 4.35 2.35
N SER A 36 -20.84 5.45 2.51
CA SER A 36 -20.42 6.64 3.25
C SER A 36 -20.26 6.38 4.75
N ALA A 37 -20.98 5.42 5.33
CA ALA A 37 -20.95 5.14 6.77
C ALA A 37 -19.64 4.48 7.22
N ALA A 38 -19.02 3.62 6.41
CA ALA A 38 -17.71 3.02 6.71
C ALA A 38 -16.59 4.07 6.67
N THR A 39 -16.61 4.96 5.66
CA THR A 39 -15.68 6.11 5.60
C THR A 39 -15.95 7.11 6.73
N THR A 40 -17.22 7.26 7.14
CA THR A 40 -17.62 8.08 8.29
C THR A 40 -17.21 7.43 9.61
N ALA A 41 -17.25 6.11 9.74
CA ALA A 41 -16.84 5.36 10.93
C ALA A 41 -15.33 5.44 11.13
N THR A 42 -14.52 5.25 10.07
CA THR A 42 -13.08 5.53 10.12
C THR A 42 -12.80 6.98 10.51
N LYS A 43 -13.53 7.96 9.92
CA LYS A 43 -13.38 9.38 10.27
C LYS A 43 -13.83 9.70 11.70
N ALA A 44 -14.84 8.99 12.22
CA ALA A 44 -15.31 9.13 13.59
C ALA A 44 -14.31 8.55 14.59
N LEU A 45 -13.71 7.39 14.29
CA LEU A 45 -12.70 6.74 15.13
C LEU A 45 -11.38 7.52 15.14
N CYS A 46 -10.94 8.03 13.99
CA CYS A 46 -9.79 8.91 13.93
C CYS A 46 -10.01 10.25 14.65
N GLY A 47 -11.27 10.65 14.84
CA GLY A 47 -11.61 11.99 15.33
C GLY A 47 -10.91 13.09 14.53
N THR A 48 -10.30 14.04 15.22
CA THR A 48 -9.55 15.14 14.58
C THR A 48 -8.12 14.76 14.17
N ARG A 49 -7.59 13.59 14.57
CA ARG A 49 -6.19 13.19 14.33
C ARG A 49 -5.87 12.93 12.86
N ALA A 50 -6.86 12.50 12.06
CA ALA A 50 -6.67 12.26 10.63
C ALA A 50 -6.81 13.54 9.77
N LEU A 51 -7.49 14.58 10.28
CA LEU A 51 -7.77 15.80 9.51
C LEU A 51 -6.51 16.49 8.96
N PRO A 52 -5.39 16.61 9.71
CA PRO A 52 -4.18 17.24 9.22
C PRO A 52 -3.55 16.52 8.02
N PHE A 53 -3.75 15.21 7.90
CA PHE A 53 -3.27 14.39 6.78
C PHE A 53 -4.08 14.59 5.49
N GLU A 54 -5.32 15.09 5.56
CA GLU A 54 -6.18 15.30 4.38
C GLU A 54 -5.52 16.24 3.35
N LYS A 55 -4.64 17.14 3.80
CA LYS A 55 -3.87 18.06 2.94
C LYS A 55 -2.88 17.34 2.02
N PHE A 56 -2.49 16.12 2.37
CA PHE A 56 -1.47 15.32 1.69
C PHE A 56 -2.07 14.11 0.95
N ALA A 57 -3.39 14.03 0.86
CA ALA A 57 -4.06 13.05 0.01
C ALA A 57 -3.85 13.37 -1.50
N PRO A 58 -3.75 12.35 -2.37
CA PRO A 58 -3.85 10.91 -2.09
C PRO A 58 -2.52 10.24 -1.71
N ASP A 59 -1.42 11.00 -1.59
CA ASP A 59 -0.09 10.46 -1.36
C ASP A 59 0.07 9.89 0.06
N VAL A 60 -0.75 10.38 0.99
CA VAL A 60 -0.93 9.83 2.33
C VAL A 60 -2.39 9.40 2.52
N ALA A 61 -2.57 8.20 3.06
CA ALA A 61 -3.88 7.68 3.44
C ALA A 61 -3.88 7.36 4.93
N VAL A 62 -4.97 7.75 5.61
CA VAL A 62 -5.15 7.49 7.04
C VAL A 62 -6.43 6.71 7.25
N ILE A 63 -6.34 5.67 8.07
CA ILE A 63 -7.47 4.90 8.57
C ILE A 63 -7.28 4.64 10.06
N CYS A 64 -8.35 4.42 10.80
CA CYS A 64 -8.29 4.15 12.23
C CYS A 64 -9.28 3.04 12.59
N ASP A 65 -8.91 2.26 13.61
CA ASP A 65 -9.83 1.44 14.39
C ASP A 65 -10.02 2.08 15.78
N GLU A 66 -10.56 1.36 16.75
CA GLU A 66 -10.80 1.89 18.11
C GLU A 66 -9.50 2.12 18.92
N THR A 67 -8.39 1.51 18.50
CA THR A 67 -7.11 1.47 19.22
C THR A 67 -6.06 2.32 18.53
N TYR A 68 -6.01 2.26 17.19
CA TYR A 68 -4.90 2.73 16.40
C TYR A 68 -5.32 3.63 15.23
N MET A 69 -4.48 4.61 14.96
CA MET A 69 -4.40 5.30 13.68
C MET A 69 -3.32 4.63 12.83
N TYR A 70 -3.66 4.35 11.59
CA TYR A 70 -2.80 3.76 10.57
C TYR A 70 -2.54 4.78 9.47
N VAL A 71 -1.28 4.97 9.11
CA VAL A 71 -0.85 5.91 8.08
C VAL A 71 -0.10 5.14 7.00
N SER A 72 -0.64 5.16 5.78
CA SER A 72 -0.01 4.61 4.57
C SER A 72 0.58 5.73 3.73
N SER A 73 1.80 5.53 3.27
CA SER A 73 2.56 6.47 2.45
C SER A 73 3.53 5.71 1.56
N ASN A 74 3.88 6.28 0.41
CA ASN A 74 4.96 5.77 -0.43
C ASN A 74 6.34 6.27 0.03
N GLY A 75 6.45 7.03 1.13
CA GLY A 75 7.72 7.53 1.65
C GLY A 75 8.46 8.49 0.70
N VAL A 76 7.73 9.17 -0.19
CA VAL A 76 8.31 10.16 -1.12
C VAL A 76 7.71 11.54 -0.86
N ALA A 77 8.57 12.54 -0.68
CA ALA A 77 8.13 13.90 -0.44
C ALA A 77 7.66 14.58 -1.72
N SER A 78 6.63 15.45 -1.61
CA SER A 78 6.17 16.31 -2.71
C SER A 78 7.04 17.57 -2.92
N HIS A 79 7.99 17.82 -2.02
CA HIS A 79 8.94 18.93 -2.11
C HIS A 79 10.29 18.48 -2.67
N SER A 80 11.23 19.43 -2.84
CA SER A 80 12.59 19.12 -3.27
C SER A 80 13.25 18.14 -2.29
N MET A 81 13.94 17.12 -2.80
CA MET A 81 14.69 16.15 -1.99
C MET A 81 16.16 16.15 -2.41
N MET A 82 17.05 15.78 -1.51
CA MET A 82 18.49 15.55 -1.72
C MET A 82 19.33 16.80 -2.05
N VAL A 83 18.74 17.86 -2.62
CA VAL A 83 19.46 19.07 -3.02
C VAL A 83 20.05 19.78 -1.81
N GLY A 84 21.35 20.10 -1.90
CA GLY A 84 22.11 20.75 -0.83
C GLY A 84 22.97 19.81 0.01
N ILE A 85 22.80 18.48 -0.14
CA ILE A 85 23.66 17.49 0.52
C ILE A 85 25.10 17.64 0.04
N THR A 86 26.04 17.68 0.99
CA THR A 86 27.49 17.72 0.76
C THR A 86 28.23 16.47 1.20
N GLY A 87 27.71 15.73 2.17
CA GLY A 87 28.15 14.39 2.56
C GLY A 87 27.17 13.34 2.07
N TRP A 88 27.44 12.68 0.94
CA TRP A 88 26.49 11.75 0.34
C TRP A 88 26.89 10.29 0.60
N ASN A 89 25.95 9.51 1.14
CA ASN A 89 26.05 8.04 1.29
C ASN A 89 25.72 7.26 0.00
N GLN A 90 25.65 7.97 -1.13
CA GLN A 90 25.38 7.41 -2.46
C GLN A 90 24.00 6.73 -2.60
N GLN A 91 23.03 7.12 -1.75
CA GLN A 91 21.63 6.67 -1.78
C GLN A 91 20.73 7.65 -2.54
N VAL A 92 19.61 7.15 -3.07
CA VAL A 92 18.60 7.95 -3.78
C VAL A 92 17.22 7.63 -3.21
N PRO A 93 16.24 8.55 -3.29
CA PRO A 93 14.90 8.23 -2.82
C PRO A 93 14.22 7.23 -3.75
N LEU A 94 13.78 6.10 -3.21
CA LEU A 94 12.95 5.09 -3.87
C LEU A 94 11.64 4.92 -3.08
N PRO A 95 10.49 4.88 -3.78
CA PRO A 95 9.20 4.79 -3.11
C PRO A 95 9.05 3.47 -2.35
N MET A 96 8.46 3.55 -1.16
CA MET A 96 7.89 2.44 -0.42
C MET A 96 6.72 1.82 -1.18
N LEU A 97 6.63 0.49 -1.10
CA LEU A 97 5.48 -0.24 -1.61
C LEU A 97 4.27 0.17 -0.76
N VAL A 98 3.36 0.93 -1.36
CA VAL A 98 2.12 1.35 -0.70
C VAL A 98 1.30 0.09 -0.45
N SER A 99 1.11 -0.26 0.82
CA SER A 99 0.33 -1.42 1.21
C SER A 99 -1.09 -1.04 1.60
N SER A 100 -2.05 -1.88 1.23
CA SER A 100 -3.40 -1.89 1.82
C SER A 100 -3.48 -2.78 3.06
N SER A 101 -2.38 -3.44 3.44
CA SER A 101 -2.28 -4.21 4.69
C SER A 101 -1.96 -3.28 5.86
N LEU A 102 -2.82 -3.29 6.88
CA LEU A 102 -2.60 -2.57 8.14
C LEU A 102 -1.28 -2.95 8.80
N ALA A 103 -0.82 -4.19 8.64
CA ALA A 103 0.43 -4.69 9.21
C ALA A 103 1.69 -4.08 8.57
N GLN A 104 1.53 -3.39 7.44
CA GLN A 104 2.60 -2.72 6.69
C GLN A 104 2.41 -1.20 6.68
N MET A 105 1.44 -0.66 7.43
CA MET A 105 1.23 0.77 7.62
C MET A 105 1.88 1.23 8.94
N TRP A 106 2.27 2.49 8.99
CA TRP A 106 2.65 3.11 10.26
C TRP A 106 1.46 3.09 11.20
N ARG A 107 1.68 2.74 12.47
CA ARG A 107 0.61 2.56 13.44
C ARG A 107 0.89 3.32 14.71
N PHE A 108 -0.13 4.04 15.18
CA PHE A 108 -0.03 4.98 16.29
C PHE A 108 -1.22 4.80 17.25
N PRO A 109 -1.02 4.65 18.56
CA PRO A 109 -2.12 4.66 19.52
C PRO A 109 -2.99 5.92 19.39
N LEU A 110 -4.31 5.75 19.28
CA LEU A 110 -5.26 6.88 19.33
C LEU A 110 -5.34 7.51 20.72
N LYS A 111 -5.13 6.69 21.75
CA LYS A 111 -5.11 7.06 23.16
C LYS A 111 -3.73 6.73 23.72
N PRO A 112 -2.72 7.57 23.47
CA PRO A 112 -1.37 7.32 23.97
C PRO A 112 -1.37 7.30 25.49
N VAL A 113 -0.54 6.43 26.07
CA VAL A 113 -0.41 6.23 27.52
C VAL A 113 1.02 6.60 27.91
N ALA A 114 1.18 7.48 28.90
CA ALA A 114 2.50 7.83 29.42
C ALA A 114 3.24 6.58 29.92
N ALA A 115 4.52 6.48 29.62
CA ALA A 115 5.38 5.45 30.18
C ALA A 115 5.75 5.81 31.62
N ALA A 116 6.04 4.79 32.46
CA ALA A 116 6.52 5.02 33.82
C ALA A 116 7.89 5.74 33.85
N SER A 117 8.65 5.60 32.78
CA SER A 117 9.90 6.30 32.50
C SER A 117 10.06 6.49 30.99
N GLU A 118 10.83 7.50 30.59
CA GLU A 118 11.19 7.75 29.19
C GLU A 118 11.79 6.49 28.53
N ILE A 119 11.32 6.15 27.34
CA ILE A 119 11.78 5.00 26.57
C ILE A 119 12.71 5.50 25.47
N ALA A 120 13.99 5.19 25.58
CA ALA A 120 14.97 5.58 24.60
C ALA A 120 14.62 5.01 23.21
N THR A 121 14.65 5.85 22.17
CA THR A 121 14.43 5.39 20.79
C THR A 121 15.59 4.51 20.32
N THR A 122 15.42 3.69 19.31
CA THR A 122 16.57 3.04 18.68
C THR A 122 17.22 4.03 17.70
N GLY A 123 18.54 4.15 17.71
CA GLY A 123 19.27 4.88 16.66
C GLY A 123 19.11 4.27 15.26
N VAL A 124 18.39 3.15 15.14
CA VAL A 124 18.04 2.48 13.89
C VAL A 124 16.52 2.56 13.72
N GLY A 125 16.05 2.99 12.55
CA GLY A 125 14.64 3.03 12.19
C GLY A 125 13.94 4.36 12.51
N GLY A 126 12.69 4.47 12.05
CA GLY A 126 11.91 5.69 12.23
C GLY A 126 11.24 5.77 13.60
N THR A 127 11.19 6.97 14.14
CA THR A 127 10.54 7.30 15.42
C THR A 127 9.12 7.82 15.27
N GLY A 128 8.71 8.17 14.05
CA GLY A 128 7.37 8.66 13.76
C GLY A 128 7.14 8.90 12.28
N ILE A 129 5.96 9.43 11.95
CA ILE A 129 5.61 9.88 10.60
C ILE A 129 5.17 11.34 10.62
N MET A 130 5.64 12.08 9.62
CA MET A 130 5.23 13.44 9.37
C MET A 130 3.96 13.47 8.52
N LEU A 131 3.22 14.59 8.54
CA LEU A 131 1.92 14.69 7.87
C LEU A 131 1.97 14.48 6.35
N ASN A 132 3.12 14.71 5.72
CA ASN A 132 3.37 14.40 4.31
C ASN A 132 3.78 12.95 4.04
N GLY A 133 3.70 12.07 5.05
CA GLY A 133 3.96 10.65 4.90
C GLY A 133 5.43 10.26 4.92
N ILE A 134 6.33 11.19 5.26
CA ILE A 134 7.77 10.93 5.39
C ILE A 134 8.09 10.58 6.84
N SER A 135 8.92 9.57 7.04
CA SER A 135 9.33 9.15 8.37
C SER A 135 10.26 10.16 9.03
N ASN A 136 10.14 10.28 10.35
CA ASN A 136 11.06 11.02 11.19
C ASN A 136 12.02 10.02 11.86
N PHE A 137 13.28 10.39 11.96
CA PHE A 137 14.35 9.62 12.59
C PHE A 137 15.01 10.45 13.70
N ASN A 138 15.84 9.77 14.49
CA ASN A 138 16.68 10.39 15.50
C ASN A 138 17.65 11.40 14.91
N ALA A 139 18.05 12.38 15.70
CA ALA A 139 19.08 13.37 15.38
C ALA A 139 20.45 12.83 14.99
N THR A 140 20.74 11.58 15.34
CA THR A 140 22.07 10.98 15.23
C THR A 140 21.95 9.57 14.69
N LYS A 141 22.96 9.15 13.94
CA LYS A 141 23.09 7.80 13.43
C LYS A 141 23.47 6.85 14.56
N PRO A 142 23.10 5.56 14.48
CA PRO A 142 23.46 4.60 15.51
C PRO A 142 24.99 4.43 15.52
N ALA A 143 25.59 4.44 16.70
CA ALA A 143 27.02 4.14 16.83
C ALA A 143 27.30 2.68 16.41
N PRO A 144 28.50 2.37 15.87
CA PRO A 144 28.88 0.98 15.60
C PRO A 144 28.69 0.12 16.85
N ASN A 145 27.90 -0.95 16.75
CA ASN A 145 27.58 -1.88 17.84
C ASN A 145 26.69 -1.32 18.97
N SER A 146 25.91 -0.26 18.71
CA SER A 146 24.92 0.26 19.67
C SER A 146 23.62 0.68 18.98
N THR A 147 22.49 0.49 19.65
CA THR A 147 21.17 0.99 19.23
C THR A 147 20.99 2.48 19.58
N GLY A 148 22.06 3.27 19.53
CA GLY A 148 22.23 4.54 20.24
C GLY A 148 21.06 5.53 20.17
N SER A 149 20.41 5.76 21.31
CA SER A 149 19.46 6.86 21.58
C SER A 149 20.16 8.10 22.14
N VAL A 150 21.48 8.06 22.32
CA VAL A 150 22.27 9.15 22.87
C VAL A 150 22.81 9.99 21.74
N TYR A 151 22.52 11.28 21.76
CA TYR A 151 23.03 12.21 20.76
C TYR A 151 24.56 12.21 20.71
N SER A 152 25.11 12.11 19.50
CA SER A 152 26.53 12.30 19.23
C SER A 152 26.73 13.22 18.04
N ALA A 153 27.45 14.33 18.24
CA ALA A 153 27.79 15.26 17.16
C ALA A 153 28.63 14.60 16.06
N SER A 154 29.47 13.62 16.40
CA SER A 154 30.29 12.90 15.42
C SER A 154 29.49 11.94 14.54
N ALA A 155 28.24 11.64 14.90
CA ALA A 155 27.32 10.78 14.15
C ALA A 155 26.07 11.55 13.65
N ASP A 156 26.05 12.87 13.81
CA ASP A 156 24.96 13.75 13.38
C ASP A 156 25.01 13.96 11.84
N PRO A 157 24.00 13.48 11.08
CA PRO A 157 23.97 13.64 9.64
C PRO A 157 23.88 15.11 9.20
N LYS A 158 23.30 16.00 10.01
CA LYS A 158 23.27 17.45 9.74
C LYS A 158 24.67 18.05 9.77
N LEU A 159 25.45 17.74 10.81
CA LEU A 159 26.82 18.24 10.95
C LEU A 159 27.78 17.61 9.92
N GLN A 160 27.46 16.40 9.44
CA GLN A 160 28.22 15.74 8.38
C GLN A 160 27.83 16.19 6.97
N GLY A 161 26.86 17.11 6.84
CA GLY A 161 26.39 17.61 5.56
C GLY A 161 25.54 16.62 4.77
N GLU A 162 24.98 15.60 5.44
CA GLU A 162 24.21 14.54 4.81
C GLU A 162 22.73 14.86 4.62
N LEU A 163 22.24 15.98 5.19
CA LEU A 163 20.86 16.41 5.05
C LEU A 163 20.71 17.44 3.92
N ASP A 164 19.59 17.36 3.24
CA ASP A 164 19.18 18.33 2.23
C ASP A 164 18.62 19.61 2.86
N THR A 165 18.27 20.57 2.01
CA THR A 165 17.66 21.85 2.41
C THR A 165 16.34 21.71 3.19
N CYS A 166 15.69 20.55 3.12
CA CYS A 166 14.46 20.21 3.82
C CYS A 166 14.71 19.39 5.09
N ALA A 167 15.97 19.25 5.52
CA ALA A 167 16.42 18.47 6.68
C ALA A 167 16.22 16.95 6.56
N GLY A 168 16.12 16.43 5.33
CA GLY A 168 15.98 15.00 5.06
C GLY A 168 17.07 14.44 4.15
N HIS A 169 17.13 13.12 4.06
CA HIS A 169 18.03 12.42 3.13
C HIS A 169 17.55 11.01 2.80
N ALA A 170 18.18 10.37 1.83
CA ALA A 170 17.96 8.95 1.54
C ALA A 170 18.88 8.08 2.43
N GLY A 171 18.28 7.21 3.24
CA GLY A 171 18.96 6.22 4.05
C GLY A 171 19.49 5.03 3.25
N ARG A 172 20.15 4.09 3.93
CA ARG A 172 20.71 2.87 3.31
C ARG A 172 19.66 1.93 2.68
N GLY A 173 18.37 2.15 2.94
CA GLY A 173 17.25 1.47 2.27
C GLY A 173 16.80 2.16 0.98
N ASP A 174 17.54 3.20 0.53
CA ASP A 174 17.09 4.17 -0.47
C ASP A 174 15.73 4.82 -0.04
N ASP A 175 15.51 4.98 1.27
CA ASP A 175 14.29 5.57 1.86
C ASP A 175 14.53 7.02 2.27
N TYR A 176 13.67 7.95 1.85
CA TYR A 176 13.80 9.34 2.25
C TYR A 176 13.16 9.59 3.63
N HIS A 177 13.90 10.23 4.54
CA HIS A 177 13.44 10.53 5.89
C HIS A 177 14.09 11.78 6.48
N TYR A 178 13.50 12.34 7.54
CA TYR A 178 14.02 13.52 8.24
C TYR A 178 14.82 13.15 9.49
N HIS A 179 15.82 13.97 9.81
CA HIS A 179 16.60 13.89 11.05
C HIS A 179 16.47 15.15 11.93
N ALA A 180 15.87 16.22 11.42
CA ALA A 180 15.61 17.47 12.11
C ALA A 180 14.30 18.08 11.58
N GLU A 181 13.94 19.28 12.05
CA GLU A 181 12.70 19.94 11.65
C GLU A 181 12.53 19.99 10.12
N PRO A 182 11.47 19.40 9.56
CA PRO A 182 11.27 19.32 8.11
C PRO A 182 10.82 20.68 7.57
N SER A 183 11.76 21.58 7.34
CA SER A 183 11.52 22.99 6.97
C SER A 183 10.57 23.15 5.78
N CYS A 184 10.69 22.27 4.77
CA CYS A 184 9.83 22.27 3.59
C CYS A 184 8.39 21.83 3.92
N LEU A 185 8.20 20.89 4.84
CA LEU A 185 6.88 20.55 5.35
C LEU A 185 6.30 21.69 6.18
N ILE A 186 7.08 22.27 7.10
CA ILE A 186 6.65 23.41 7.93
C ILE A 186 6.21 24.59 7.07
N SER A 187 6.93 24.88 5.99
CA SER A 187 6.55 25.89 5.00
C SER A 187 5.20 25.59 4.33
N VAL A 188 4.96 24.32 3.96
CA VAL A 188 3.66 23.88 3.43
C VAL A 188 2.56 24.05 4.48
N LEU A 189 2.82 23.72 5.74
CA LEU A 189 1.87 23.86 6.86
C LEU A 189 1.61 25.33 7.21
N GLY A 190 2.58 26.22 6.95
CA GLY A 190 2.48 27.67 7.08
C GLY A 190 2.81 28.23 8.46
N SER A 191 3.30 27.40 9.39
CA SER A 191 3.68 27.83 10.73
C SER A 191 4.66 26.86 11.39
N GLU A 192 5.68 27.38 12.06
CA GLU A 192 6.60 26.64 12.93
C GLU A 192 5.94 26.15 14.23
N SER A 193 4.69 26.55 14.49
CA SER A 193 3.87 26.03 15.59
C SER A 193 2.86 24.99 15.11
N ALA A 194 2.91 24.59 13.83
CA ALA A 194 1.98 23.62 13.28
C ALA A 194 2.29 22.20 13.78
N LEU A 195 1.24 21.39 13.90
CA LEU A 195 1.37 19.94 14.03
C LEU A 195 2.10 19.41 12.79
N ALA A 196 3.28 18.83 13.00
CA ALA A 196 4.14 18.32 11.94
C ALA A 196 3.95 16.82 11.70
N GLY A 197 3.53 16.06 12.73
CA GLY A 197 3.30 14.63 12.62
C GLY A 197 3.00 13.95 13.96
N TYR A 198 3.28 12.65 14.04
CA TYR A 198 3.08 11.81 15.23
C TYR A 198 4.27 10.88 15.44
N GLN A 199 4.70 10.74 16.70
CA GLN A 199 5.68 9.75 17.11
C GLN A 199 5.01 8.39 17.36
N LEU A 200 5.76 7.29 17.29
CA LEU A 200 5.24 5.91 17.36
C LEU A 200 4.46 5.57 18.64
N ASP A 201 4.70 6.30 19.72
CA ASP A 201 3.95 6.20 20.98
C ASP A 201 2.55 6.87 20.93
N GLY A 202 2.22 7.54 19.82
CA GLY A 202 0.94 8.16 19.54
C GLY A 202 0.83 9.62 19.96
N TYR A 203 1.88 10.22 20.52
CA TYR A 203 1.88 11.64 20.85
C TYR A 203 2.25 12.51 19.62
N PRO A 204 1.62 13.69 19.47
CA PRO A 204 1.88 14.59 18.36
C PRO A 204 3.26 15.25 18.47
N ILE A 205 3.87 15.57 17.33
CA ILE A 205 5.07 16.41 17.23
C ILE A 205 4.77 17.68 16.44
N TYR A 206 5.14 18.82 17.01
CA TYR A 206 4.99 20.15 16.43
C TYR A 206 6.35 20.70 15.96
N GLY A 207 6.32 21.75 15.16
CA GLY A 207 7.53 22.52 14.85
C GLY A 207 8.13 23.21 16.08
N SER A 208 9.15 24.03 15.89
CA SER A 208 10.01 24.59 16.93
C SER A 208 9.41 25.72 17.77
N LYS A 209 8.15 26.12 17.49
CA LYS A 209 7.49 27.22 18.19
C LYS A 209 6.18 26.81 18.86
N GLU A 210 5.85 27.56 19.90
CA GLU A 210 4.52 27.56 20.52
C GLU A 210 3.51 28.33 19.68
N PRO A 211 2.20 28.17 19.91
CA PRO A 211 1.15 28.97 19.27
C PRO A 211 1.33 30.49 19.42
N SER A 212 2.01 30.93 20.48
CA SER A 212 2.38 32.34 20.71
C SER A 212 3.46 32.87 19.75
N GLY A 213 4.17 31.97 19.05
CA GLY A 213 5.32 32.27 18.21
C GLY A 213 6.66 32.31 18.94
N SER A 214 6.68 32.11 20.27
CA SER A 214 7.93 31.89 21.01
C SER A 214 8.49 30.51 20.71
N SER A 215 9.81 30.34 20.81
CA SER A 215 10.41 29.00 20.77
C SER A 215 9.84 28.11 21.87
N ALA A 216 9.67 26.83 21.57
CA ALA A 216 9.31 25.83 22.56
C ALA A 216 10.43 25.74 23.62
N THR A 217 10.07 25.86 24.89
CA THR A 217 11.00 25.83 26.02
C THR A 217 10.41 25.01 27.17
N ALA A 218 11.20 24.78 28.23
CA ALA A 218 10.81 23.90 29.33
C ALA A 218 10.42 22.49 28.86
N LEU A 219 11.11 22.01 27.83
CA LEU A 219 10.95 20.66 27.31
C LEU A 219 11.62 19.66 28.26
N ASP A 220 11.04 18.47 28.38
CA ASP A 220 11.64 17.33 29.04
C ASP A 220 12.79 16.73 28.21
N LYS A 221 13.36 15.62 28.67
CA LYS A 221 14.50 14.98 27.99
C LYS A 221 14.13 14.38 26.63
N CYS A 222 12.85 14.14 26.37
CA CYS A 222 12.35 13.70 25.06
C CYS A 222 11.97 14.86 24.14
N GLN A 223 12.28 16.11 24.52
CA GLN A 223 11.92 17.32 23.77
C GLN A 223 10.39 17.51 23.65
N GLY A 224 9.64 17.12 24.68
CA GLY A 224 8.22 17.42 24.76
C GLY A 224 7.82 18.06 26.08
N HIS A 225 6.59 18.53 26.16
CA HIS A 225 6.00 19.04 27.39
C HIS A 225 4.46 18.98 27.33
N ASP A 226 3.81 19.27 28.45
CA ASP A 226 2.42 19.70 28.47
C ASP A 226 2.39 21.15 28.95
N SER A 227 2.13 22.08 28.03
CA SER A 227 2.12 23.52 28.32
C SER A 227 0.81 24.00 28.96
N GLY A 228 -0.14 23.10 29.22
CA GLY A 228 -1.42 23.43 29.86
C GLY A 228 -2.41 24.18 28.95
N ASP A 229 -2.13 24.23 27.64
CA ASP A 229 -2.95 24.93 26.64
C ASP A 229 -4.08 24.07 26.05
N GLY A 230 -4.26 22.86 26.60
CA GLY A 230 -5.29 21.91 26.18
C GLY A 230 -4.87 20.96 25.06
N ARG A 231 -3.65 21.06 24.51
CA ARG A 231 -3.10 20.05 23.57
C ARG A 231 -2.68 18.76 24.27
N GLY A 232 -2.49 18.80 25.59
CA GLY A 232 -1.87 17.71 26.36
C GLY A 232 -0.38 17.60 26.06
N TYR A 233 0.26 16.51 26.49
CA TYR A 233 1.67 16.28 26.18
C TYR A 233 1.92 16.22 24.66
N HIS A 234 2.97 16.91 24.20
CA HIS A 234 3.39 16.91 22.81
C HIS A 234 4.88 17.18 22.67
N TYR A 235 5.45 16.66 21.59
CA TYR A 235 6.85 16.91 21.22
C TYR A 235 7.00 18.18 20.41
N HIS A 236 8.21 18.72 20.44
CA HIS A 236 8.66 19.79 19.57
C HIS A 236 9.95 19.38 18.86
N PHE A 237 10.05 19.74 17.59
CA PHE A 237 11.38 19.93 17.00
C PHE A 237 12.08 21.11 17.70
N THR A 238 13.41 21.13 17.69
CA THR A 238 14.19 22.23 18.27
C THR A 238 15.27 22.72 17.32
N THR A 239 15.76 23.95 17.54
CA THR A 239 16.83 24.52 16.71
C THR A 239 18.22 24.12 17.18
N ALA A 240 18.36 23.74 18.46
CA ALA A 240 19.58 23.20 19.04
C ALA A 240 19.55 21.66 19.01
N ALA A 241 20.72 21.02 19.01
CA ALA A 241 20.77 19.57 19.09
C ALA A 241 20.05 19.06 20.37
N PRO A 242 19.26 17.97 20.29
CA PRO A 242 19.20 17.04 19.17
C PRO A 242 18.27 17.43 18.00
N TYR A 243 17.59 18.57 17.99
CA TYR A 243 16.65 18.99 16.94
C TYR A 243 15.37 18.15 16.79
N SER A 244 15.43 16.83 16.98
CA SER A 244 14.35 15.84 16.87
C SER A 244 14.35 14.96 18.13
N PRO A 245 13.19 14.55 18.67
CA PRO A 245 13.10 13.71 19.87
C PRO A 245 13.97 12.44 19.79
N MET A 246 14.65 12.15 20.90
CA MET A 246 15.54 10.99 21.05
C MET A 246 14.96 9.90 21.97
N CYS A 247 13.77 10.12 22.52
CA CYS A 247 13.04 9.15 23.32
C CYS A 247 11.52 9.31 23.16
N PHE A 248 10.79 8.29 23.59
CA PHE A 248 9.35 8.28 23.72
C PHE A 248 8.94 8.55 25.17
N HIS A 249 8.04 9.51 25.35
CA HIS A 249 7.28 9.79 26.56
C HIS A 249 6.21 8.72 26.81
N GLY A 250 5.57 8.23 25.74
CA GLY A 250 4.53 7.22 25.81
C GLY A 250 5.05 5.80 25.65
N GLN A 251 4.19 4.85 26.01
CA GLN A 251 4.40 3.44 25.71
C GLN A 251 4.30 3.22 24.19
N VAL A 252 5.35 2.65 23.59
CA VAL A 252 5.26 2.10 22.23
C VAL A 252 4.71 0.68 22.34
N PRO A 253 3.54 0.38 21.76
CA PRO A 253 2.98 -0.98 21.80
C PRO A 253 3.98 -2.00 21.26
N SER A 254 4.09 -3.17 21.89
CA SER A 254 5.11 -4.17 21.55
C SER A 254 4.97 -4.74 20.13
N ASP A 255 3.78 -4.62 19.55
CA ASP A 255 3.47 -5.00 18.18
C ASP A 255 3.74 -3.85 17.18
N VAL A 256 4.06 -2.64 17.63
CA VAL A 256 4.56 -1.53 16.81
C VAL A 256 6.09 -1.61 16.76
N SER A 257 6.63 -1.94 15.59
CA SER A 257 8.09 -2.06 15.41
C SER A 257 8.76 -0.70 15.22
N THR A 258 9.79 -0.40 16.02
CA THR A 258 10.68 0.77 15.84
C THR A 258 11.73 0.57 14.73
N THR A 259 11.94 -0.67 14.30
CA THR A 259 12.98 -1.07 13.34
C THR A 259 12.42 -1.55 12.00
N GLY A 260 11.09 -1.49 11.79
CA GLY A 260 10.43 -2.23 10.70
C GLY A 260 9.07 -1.74 10.24
N GLN A 261 8.87 -0.43 10.06
CA GLN A 261 7.61 0.10 9.50
C GLN A 261 7.85 1.14 8.40
N PRO A 262 7.20 0.96 7.24
CA PRO A 262 7.53 -0.12 6.31
C PRO A 262 9.05 -0.19 6.11
N SER A 263 9.63 -1.37 6.34
CA SER A 263 11.04 -1.61 6.01
C SER A 263 11.24 -1.45 4.51
N ALA A 264 11.92 -0.38 4.10
CA ALA A 264 12.52 -0.31 2.79
C ALA A 264 13.74 -1.24 2.80
N GLY A 265 13.53 -2.52 2.54
CA GLY A 265 14.63 -3.43 2.25
C GLY A 265 15.56 -2.77 1.21
N PRO A 266 16.89 -2.80 1.39
CA PRO A 266 17.78 -2.13 0.46
C PRO A 266 17.58 -2.74 -0.94
N ALA A 267 17.40 -1.88 -1.94
CA ALA A 267 17.33 -2.33 -3.33
C ALA A 267 18.73 -2.68 -3.87
N ARG A 268 19.76 -2.08 -3.27
CA ARG A 268 21.17 -2.19 -3.65
C ARG A 268 22.06 -1.97 -2.43
N SER A 269 23.33 -2.35 -2.53
CA SER A 269 24.33 -2.05 -1.50
C SER A 269 24.49 -0.55 -1.31
N ALA A 270 24.73 -0.12 -0.07
CA ALA A 270 25.13 1.25 0.22
C ALA A 270 26.50 1.54 -0.40
N GLY A 271 26.66 2.74 -0.96
CA GLY A 271 27.98 3.22 -1.37
C GLY A 271 28.71 3.83 -0.18
N GLU A 272 30.01 4.01 -0.32
CA GLU A 272 30.82 4.66 0.72
C GLU A 272 30.47 6.16 0.85
N PRO A 273 30.43 6.73 2.06
CA PRO A 273 30.22 8.16 2.23
C PRO A 273 31.25 8.98 1.43
N VAL A 274 30.79 9.98 0.70
CA VAL A 274 31.63 10.81 -0.17
C VAL A 274 31.25 12.28 -0.09
N GLN A 275 32.26 13.14 -0.09
CA GLN A 275 32.06 14.58 -0.20
C GLN A 275 31.73 14.95 -1.66
N VAL A 276 30.53 15.49 -1.86
CA VAL A 276 29.96 15.90 -3.15
C VAL A 276 29.21 17.22 -2.97
N VAL A 277 28.58 17.72 -4.01
CA VAL A 277 27.49 18.69 -3.88
C VAL A 277 26.33 18.17 -4.71
N ILE A 278 25.22 17.78 -4.09
CA ILE A 278 23.99 17.44 -4.81
C ILE A 278 23.35 18.73 -5.31
N THR A 279 23.37 18.94 -6.63
CA THR A 279 22.97 20.18 -7.29
C THR A 279 21.54 20.16 -7.81
N GLY A 280 20.96 18.97 -8.02
CA GLY A 280 19.63 18.84 -8.57
C GLY A 280 19.01 17.47 -8.31
N MET A 281 17.70 17.45 -8.21
CA MET A 281 16.92 16.22 -8.14
C MET A 281 15.59 16.40 -8.87
N THR A 282 15.31 15.52 -9.82
CA THR A 282 13.99 15.34 -10.41
C THR A 282 13.49 13.96 -10.02
N PHE A 283 12.42 13.89 -9.24
CA PHE A 283 11.78 12.62 -8.90
C PHE A 283 10.57 12.37 -9.81
N ASN A 284 10.44 11.14 -10.31
CA ASN A 284 9.27 10.69 -11.05
C ASN A 284 8.90 9.27 -10.60
N LEU A 285 7.71 9.14 -10.02
CA LEU A 285 7.23 7.87 -9.45
C LEU A 285 7.10 6.76 -10.50
N THR A 286 6.73 7.10 -11.73
CA THR A 286 6.44 6.13 -12.81
C THR A 286 7.42 6.20 -13.98
N GLY A 287 8.32 7.16 -13.96
CA GLY A 287 9.26 7.46 -15.04
C GLY A 287 10.67 7.60 -14.51
N THR A 288 11.54 8.21 -15.30
CA THR A 288 12.94 8.39 -14.91
C THR A 288 13.07 9.50 -13.87
N SER A 289 13.61 9.13 -12.72
CA SER A 289 14.15 10.05 -11.73
C SER A 289 15.63 10.33 -12.04
N LYS A 290 16.13 11.50 -11.67
CA LYS A 290 17.53 11.91 -11.89
C LYS A 290 18.03 12.76 -10.73
N LEU A 291 19.10 12.30 -10.10
CA LEU A 291 19.88 13.04 -9.12
C LEU A 291 21.18 13.51 -9.77
N GLU A 292 21.49 14.79 -9.62
CA GLU A 292 22.64 15.47 -10.21
C GLU A 292 23.58 15.98 -9.11
N TYR A 293 24.88 15.86 -9.35
CA TYR A 293 25.89 16.27 -8.39
C TYR A 293 27.16 16.78 -9.07
N THR A 294 27.94 17.53 -8.30
CA THR A 294 29.32 17.89 -8.63
C THR A 294 30.25 17.12 -7.71
N TYR A 295 31.17 16.36 -8.28
CA TYR A 295 32.22 15.63 -7.56
C TYR A 295 33.59 16.04 -8.12
N GLN A 296 34.47 16.56 -7.25
CA GLN A 296 35.80 17.06 -7.64
C GLN A 296 35.76 18.03 -8.85
N GLY A 297 34.76 18.91 -8.88
CA GLY A 297 34.57 19.88 -9.97
C GLY A 297 33.99 19.32 -11.27
N LYS A 298 33.67 18.02 -11.34
CA LYS A 298 33.03 17.40 -12.50
C LYS A 298 31.56 17.12 -12.24
N ALA A 299 30.72 17.42 -13.23
CA ALA A 299 29.31 17.07 -13.18
C ALA A 299 29.12 15.55 -13.32
N GLY A 300 28.23 14.99 -12.51
CA GLY A 300 27.80 13.60 -12.56
C GLY A 300 26.30 13.48 -12.28
N SER A 301 25.78 12.28 -12.49
CA SER A 301 24.38 11.99 -12.20
C SER A 301 24.13 10.51 -11.99
N VAL A 302 23.08 10.20 -11.23
CA VAL A 302 22.42 8.90 -11.22
C VAL A 302 20.98 9.09 -11.69
N SER A 303 20.62 8.44 -12.79
CA SER A 303 19.24 8.35 -13.26
C SER A 303 18.68 6.97 -12.93
N TYR A 304 17.41 6.87 -12.59
CA TYR A 304 16.79 5.58 -12.29
C TYR A 304 15.35 5.53 -12.75
N THR A 305 14.98 4.44 -13.43
CA THR A 305 13.66 4.25 -14.04
C THR A 305 13.03 2.96 -13.51
N PRO A 306 11.78 2.99 -12.99
CA PRO A 306 11.08 1.79 -12.59
C PRO A 306 10.96 0.81 -13.76
N THR A 307 11.37 -0.44 -13.55
CA THR A 307 11.16 -1.55 -14.48
C THR A 307 10.00 -2.43 -14.04
N THR A 308 9.77 -2.52 -12.74
CA THR A 308 8.58 -3.12 -12.10
C THR A 308 8.19 -2.29 -10.87
N THR A 309 7.16 -2.69 -10.14
CA THR A 309 6.73 -2.02 -8.89
C THR A 309 7.82 -1.98 -7.81
N ALA A 310 8.77 -2.92 -7.83
CA ALA A 310 9.83 -3.05 -6.82
C ALA A 310 11.25 -3.03 -7.41
N CYS A 311 11.41 -2.77 -8.70
CA CYS A 311 12.72 -2.82 -9.38
C CYS A 311 12.96 -1.56 -10.23
N TRP A 312 14.23 -1.16 -10.31
CA TRP A 312 14.68 -0.01 -11.07
C TRP A 312 15.93 -0.33 -11.89
N SER A 313 16.03 0.27 -13.06
CA SER A 313 17.26 0.35 -13.85
C SER A 313 17.95 1.69 -13.56
N PHE A 314 19.23 1.64 -13.20
CA PHE A 314 20.04 2.79 -12.85
C PHE A 314 21.06 3.09 -13.95
N VAL A 315 21.32 4.37 -14.20
CA VAL A 315 22.35 4.85 -15.12
C VAL A 315 23.23 5.87 -14.40
N TYR A 316 24.51 5.55 -14.27
CA TYR A 316 25.51 6.37 -13.59
C TYR A 316 26.41 7.09 -14.59
N VAL A 317 26.62 8.38 -14.35
CA VAL A 317 27.53 9.25 -15.11
C VAL A 317 28.51 9.87 -14.13
N ASN A 318 29.80 9.63 -14.33
CA ASN A 318 30.88 10.10 -13.45
C ASN A 318 30.60 9.84 -11.96
N PRO A 319 30.29 8.60 -11.54
CA PRO A 319 30.01 8.33 -10.15
C PRO A 319 31.28 8.40 -9.29
N PRO A 320 31.18 8.85 -8.03
CA PRO A 320 32.31 8.82 -7.10
C PRO A 320 32.77 7.39 -6.79
N PRO A 321 33.97 7.19 -6.23
CA PRO A 321 34.42 5.89 -5.74
C PRO A 321 33.42 5.24 -4.78
N GLY A 322 33.31 3.91 -4.83
CA GLY A 322 32.33 3.16 -4.03
C GLY A 322 30.95 3.02 -4.69
N SER A 323 30.71 3.67 -5.83
CA SER A 323 29.57 3.38 -6.71
C SER A 323 29.83 2.20 -7.66
N PRO A 324 28.80 1.64 -8.32
CA PRO A 324 28.91 0.57 -9.33
C PRO A 324 29.74 0.89 -10.60
N GLY A 325 30.45 2.03 -10.65
CA GLY A 325 31.10 2.55 -11.86
C GLY A 325 30.11 3.20 -12.84
N SER A 326 30.63 3.91 -13.86
CA SER A 326 29.80 4.46 -14.94
C SER A 326 29.14 3.33 -15.73
N GLY A 327 27.88 3.50 -16.13
CA GLY A 327 27.15 2.50 -16.89
C GLY A 327 25.76 2.24 -16.35
N THR A 328 25.19 1.10 -16.74
CA THR A 328 23.83 0.70 -16.35
C THR A 328 23.88 -0.44 -15.35
N SER A 329 23.06 -0.36 -14.31
CA SER A 329 22.79 -1.46 -13.40
C SER A 329 21.29 -1.63 -13.17
N SER A 330 20.90 -2.67 -12.45
CA SER A 330 19.51 -2.88 -12.02
C SER A 330 19.49 -3.36 -10.58
N ALA A 331 18.47 -2.94 -9.84
CA ALA A 331 18.30 -3.28 -8.44
C ALA A 331 16.82 -3.41 -8.09
N CYS A 332 16.51 -4.32 -7.18
CA CYS A 332 15.15 -4.62 -6.75
C CYS A 332 15.07 -4.58 -5.23
N ARG A 333 14.04 -3.92 -4.70
CA ARG A 333 13.74 -3.94 -3.27
C ARG A 333 13.41 -5.38 -2.86
N ARG A 334 14.16 -5.89 -1.88
CA ARG A 334 13.91 -7.21 -1.30
C ARG A 334 12.53 -7.26 -0.66
N THR A 335 11.78 -8.32 -0.93
CA THR A 335 10.44 -8.57 -0.36
C THR A 335 10.48 -9.51 0.85
N ASP A 336 11.64 -10.05 1.18
CA ASP A 336 11.88 -10.90 2.33
C ASP A 336 12.46 -10.10 3.51
N ASN A 337 11.84 -10.22 4.69
CA ASN A 337 12.26 -9.60 5.94
C ASN A 337 13.55 -10.23 6.54
N VAL A 338 14.48 -10.71 5.71
CA VAL A 338 15.74 -11.29 6.17
C VAL A 338 16.72 -10.16 6.50
N PRO A 339 17.27 -10.08 7.72
CA PRO A 339 18.30 -9.09 8.08
C PRO A 339 19.50 -9.20 7.13
N VAL A 340 19.98 -8.06 6.63
CA VAL A 340 21.30 -8.02 5.97
C VAL A 340 22.34 -8.24 7.08
N PRO A 341 23.33 -9.14 6.90
CA PRO A 341 24.49 -9.15 7.80
C PRO A 341 25.11 -7.77 7.78
N SER A 342 25.31 -7.17 8.95
CA SER A 342 26.13 -5.96 9.08
C SER A 342 27.43 -6.19 8.31
N ALA A 343 27.76 -5.29 7.39
CA ALA A 343 29.08 -5.26 6.79
C ALA A 343 30.07 -4.98 7.93
N SER A 344 30.56 -6.07 8.55
CA SER A 344 31.79 -6.07 9.31
C SER A 344 32.85 -5.46 8.40
N MET A 345 33.40 -4.32 8.80
CA MET A 345 34.50 -3.69 8.12
C MET A 345 35.62 -4.72 7.99
N ALA A 346 35.93 -5.12 6.76
CA ALA A 346 37.17 -5.81 6.50
C ALA A 346 38.31 -4.89 6.97
N PRO A 347 39.25 -5.37 7.82
CA PRO A 347 40.38 -4.56 8.23
C PRO A 347 41.22 -4.19 7.01
N ALA A 348 41.73 -2.97 6.99
CA ALA A 348 42.65 -2.48 5.97
C ALA A 348 43.80 -3.47 5.76
N MET A 349 43.93 -4.02 4.54
CA MET A 349 45.12 -4.75 4.15
C MET A 349 46.24 -3.75 3.82
N THR A 350 47.31 -3.81 4.60
CA THR A 350 48.62 -3.25 4.26
C THR A 350 49.26 -4.04 3.10
N PRO A 351 50.11 -3.41 2.26
CA PRO A 351 50.73 -4.10 1.12
C PRO A 351 51.95 -4.90 1.58
N GLY A 352 51.96 -6.20 1.26
CA GLY A 352 53.09 -7.09 1.47
C GLY A 352 53.03 -8.29 0.51
N SER A 353 54.09 -8.44 -0.29
CA SER A 353 54.31 -9.49 -1.29
C SER A 353 54.32 -10.91 -0.71
N THR A 354 53.83 -11.90 -1.46
CA THR A 354 54.62 -13.07 -1.94
C THR A 354 53.75 -14.12 -2.68
N THR A 355 54.19 -14.39 -3.92
CA THR A 355 54.28 -15.68 -4.66
C THR A 355 53.38 -16.89 -4.35
N GLY A 356 52.82 -17.49 -5.43
CA GLY A 356 52.46 -18.92 -5.53
C GLY A 356 51.07 -19.18 -6.15
N SER A 357 50.92 -19.20 -7.48
CA SER A 357 50.91 -20.38 -8.39
C SER A 357 49.62 -21.21 -8.44
N SER A 358 48.99 -21.15 -9.63
CA SER A 358 48.33 -22.23 -10.42
C SER A 358 47.27 -23.12 -9.75
N THR A 359 46.02 -23.19 -10.22
CA THR A 359 45.54 -23.82 -11.47
C THR A 359 44.00 -23.58 -11.47
N GLY A 360 43.28 -23.21 -12.52
CA GLY A 360 43.26 -23.77 -13.85
C GLY A 360 42.03 -24.67 -13.99
N GLN A 361 40.86 -24.14 -14.39
CA GLN A 361 39.97 -24.84 -15.31
C GLN A 361 38.92 -23.90 -15.92
N ASN A 362 39.08 -23.71 -17.22
CA ASN A 362 38.23 -23.00 -18.14
C ASN A 362 37.32 -24.05 -18.81
N THR A 363 36.00 -23.86 -18.87
CA THR A 363 35.21 -24.46 -19.96
C THR A 363 34.01 -23.57 -20.33
N THR A 364 34.11 -23.10 -21.58
CA THR A 364 33.05 -22.94 -22.60
C THR A 364 31.99 -21.85 -22.44
N ALA A 365 32.21 -20.82 -23.27
CA ALA A 365 31.22 -19.91 -23.83
C ALA A 365 30.07 -20.65 -24.56
N SER A 366 28.86 -20.07 -24.48
CA SER A 366 27.77 -20.32 -25.41
C SER A 366 27.23 -18.99 -25.97
N ALA A 367 27.22 -18.96 -27.30
CA ALA A 367 26.77 -17.98 -28.28
C ALA A 367 25.91 -16.78 -27.84
N ALA A 368 26.38 -15.60 -28.24
CA ALA A 368 25.60 -14.38 -28.35
C ALA A 368 24.52 -14.53 -29.44
N ASN A 369 23.27 -14.20 -29.10
CA ASN A 369 22.23 -13.91 -30.08
C ASN A 369 22.12 -12.37 -30.22
N THR A 370 22.69 -11.84 -31.29
CA THR A 370 22.64 -10.42 -31.64
C THR A 370 21.33 -10.11 -32.35
N THR A 371 20.37 -9.48 -31.64
CA THR A 371 19.25 -8.79 -32.29
C THR A 371 19.34 -7.31 -31.97
N ALA A 372 19.62 -6.50 -33.01
CA ALA A 372 19.65 -5.05 -32.90
C ALA A 372 18.30 -4.50 -32.42
N PRO A 373 18.26 -3.41 -31.61
CA PRO A 373 17.03 -2.87 -31.09
C PRO A 373 16.20 -2.23 -32.20
N VAL A 374 15.03 -2.80 -32.47
CA VAL A 374 13.99 -2.16 -33.29
C VAL A 374 13.45 -0.99 -32.48
N LYS A 375 13.63 0.25 -32.98
CA LYS A 375 12.96 1.45 -32.43
C LYS A 375 11.44 1.22 -32.47
N ALA A 376 10.84 0.91 -31.33
CA ALA A 376 9.39 0.87 -31.21
C ALA A 376 8.83 2.30 -31.40
N ALA A 377 8.01 2.50 -32.42
CA ALA A 377 7.32 3.77 -32.62
C ALA A 377 6.32 3.99 -31.47
N VAL A 378 6.50 5.08 -30.72
CA VAL A 378 5.61 5.46 -29.62
C VAL A 378 4.28 5.92 -30.23
N VAL A 379 3.20 5.19 -29.96
CA VAL A 379 1.85 5.58 -30.36
C VAL A 379 1.30 6.55 -29.31
N TYR A 380 0.79 7.71 -29.74
CA TYR A 380 0.25 8.73 -28.83
C TYR A 380 -1.28 8.80 -28.95
N LYS A 381 -1.98 8.94 -27.82
CA LYS A 381 -3.41 9.27 -27.78
C LYS A 381 -3.63 10.70 -27.32
N ASN A 382 -4.64 11.35 -27.87
CA ASN A 382 -5.05 12.70 -27.48
C ASN A 382 -5.89 12.63 -26.18
N VAL A 383 -5.45 13.32 -25.14
CA VAL A 383 -6.18 13.47 -23.87
C VAL A 383 -6.58 14.93 -23.71
N SER A 384 -7.88 15.18 -23.52
CA SER A 384 -8.41 16.54 -23.31
C SER A 384 -8.37 16.89 -21.83
N ILE A 385 -7.56 17.89 -21.48
CA ILE A 385 -7.43 18.42 -20.12
C ILE A 385 -8.15 19.75 -20.04
N THR A 386 -9.18 19.85 -19.21
CA THR A 386 -9.90 21.10 -18.98
C THR A 386 -9.43 21.74 -17.69
N LYS A 387 -9.02 23.01 -17.75
CA LYS A 387 -8.81 23.87 -16.59
C LYS A 387 -9.94 24.89 -16.47
N VAL A 388 -10.50 25.03 -15.28
CA VAL A 388 -11.52 26.02 -14.91
C VAL A 388 -10.98 26.96 -13.85
N LYS A 389 -11.10 28.27 -14.08
CA LYS A 389 -10.84 29.31 -13.08
C LYS A 389 -12.16 29.64 -12.40
N CYS A 390 -12.21 29.53 -11.09
CA CYS A 390 -13.42 29.64 -10.28
C CYS A 390 -13.22 30.68 -9.18
N SER A 391 -14.27 31.42 -8.80
CA SER A 391 -14.22 32.35 -7.67
C SER A 391 -15.34 32.14 -6.66
N LYS A 392 -15.06 32.49 -5.41
CA LYS A 392 -16.04 32.59 -4.33
C LYS A 392 -15.73 33.85 -3.54
N GLY A 393 -16.54 34.89 -3.71
CA GLY A 393 -16.20 36.23 -3.25
C GLY A 393 -14.94 36.77 -3.95
N LYS A 394 -13.98 37.29 -3.18
CA LYS A 394 -12.71 37.82 -3.69
C LYS A 394 -11.65 36.75 -3.99
N VAL A 395 -11.87 35.49 -3.58
CA VAL A 395 -10.91 34.40 -3.76
C VAL A 395 -11.09 33.76 -5.13
N THR A 396 -9.98 33.55 -5.84
CA THR A 396 -9.97 32.93 -7.17
C THR A 396 -9.01 31.73 -7.20
N LYS A 397 -9.44 30.60 -7.77
CA LYS A 397 -8.65 29.36 -7.87
C LYS A 397 -8.80 28.71 -9.25
N THR A 398 -7.70 28.22 -9.82
CA THR A 398 -7.71 27.47 -11.08
C THR A 398 -7.60 25.98 -10.80
N LEU A 399 -8.47 25.17 -11.37
CA LEU A 399 -8.60 23.73 -11.13
C LEU A 399 -8.59 22.97 -12.45
N THR A 400 -8.02 21.77 -12.48
CA THR A 400 -8.20 20.84 -13.60
C THR A 400 -9.50 20.07 -13.39
N ALA A 401 -10.60 20.60 -13.94
CA ALA A 401 -11.94 20.04 -13.82
C ALA A 401 -12.80 20.50 -15.01
N THR A 402 -13.92 19.82 -15.26
CA THR A 402 -14.85 20.19 -16.34
C THR A 402 -15.82 21.31 -15.95
N LYS A 403 -16.00 21.54 -14.63
CA LYS A 403 -16.90 22.52 -14.00
C LYS A 403 -16.31 23.03 -12.67
N CYS A 404 -16.78 24.20 -12.19
CA CYS A 404 -16.42 24.70 -10.87
C CYS A 404 -17.17 23.94 -9.76
N PRO A 405 -16.58 23.83 -8.56
CA PRO A 405 -17.26 23.28 -7.38
C PRO A 405 -18.53 24.07 -7.02
N SER A 406 -19.48 23.42 -6.36
CA SER A 406 -20.71 24.05 -5.91
C SER A 406 -20.43 25.28 -5.03
N GLY A 407 -21.12 26.39 -5.27
CA GLY A 407 -20.90 27.66 -4.59
C GLY A 407 -19.70 28.48 -5.10
N TYR A 408 -19.03 28.07 -6.19
CA TYR A 408 -18.02 28.86 -6.88
C TYR A 408 -18.50 29.27 -8.28
N LYS A 409 -18.32 30.55 -8.63
CA LYS A 409 -18.62 31.10 -9.95
C LYS A 409 -17.49 30.78 -10.92
N LEU A 410 -17.82 30.24 -12.09
CA LEU A 410 -16.85 30.05 -13.18
C LEU A 410 -16.44 31.42 -13.75
N LEU A 411 -15.14 31.66 -13.81
CA LEU A 411 -14.53 32.84 -14.41
C LEU A 411 -13.97 32.57 -15.80
N SER A 412 -13.31 31.42 -16.01
CA SER A 412 -12.85 31.00 -17.34
C SER A 412 -12.67 29.49 -17.44
N LYS A 413 -12.78 28.95 -18.65
CA LYS A 413 -12.59 27.52 -18.95
C LYS A 413 -11.67 27.41 -20.17
N LYS A 414 -10.59 26.65 -20.04
CA LYS A 414 -9.66 26.37 -21.13
C LYS A 414 -9.42 24.88 -21.23
N THR A 415 -9.72 24.29 -22.38
CA THR A 415 -9.43 22.88 -22.67
C THR A 415 -8.21 22.82 -23.56
N THR A 416 -7.22 22.04 -23.15
CA THR A 416 -6.01 21.76 -23.94
C THR A 416 -5.99 20.28 -24.26
N VAL A 417 -5.74 19.94 -25.52
CA VAL A 417 -5.54 18.55 -25.94
C VAL A 417 -4.05 18.23 -25.88
N THR A 418 -3.66 17.28 -25.04
CA THR A 418 -2.28 16.84 -24.87
C THR A 418 -2.12 15.42 -25.42
N LYS A 419 -1.07 15.19 -26.22
CA LYS A 419 -0.71 13.85 -26.68
C LYS A 419 0.02 13.09 -25.57
N VAL A 420 -0.49 11.90 -25.21
CA VAL A 420 0.08 11.03 -24.17
C VAL A 420 0.45 9.69 -24.79
N PRO A 421 1.63 9.10 -24.48
CA PRO A 421 2.01 7.78 -24.98
C PRO A 421 1.03 6.66 -24.57
N VAL A 422 0.79 5.71 -25.48
CA VAL A 422 0.06 4.47 -25.21
C VAL A 422 1.09 3.37 -24.90
N PRO A 423 1.02 2.68 -23.75
CA PRO A 423 1.97 1.61 -23.42
C PRO A 423 1.85 0.43 -24.39
N PRO A 424 2.95 -0.23 -24.77
CA PRO A 424 2.90 -1.48 -25.53
C PRO A 424 2.35 -2.63 -24.68
N ALA A 425 1.59 -3.54 -25.28
CA ALA A 425 1.08 -4.74 -24.63
C ALA A 425 2.24 -5.72 -24.33
N LEU A 426 2.33 -6.22 -23.10
CA LEU A 426 3.37 -7.16 -22.66
C LEU A 426 3.16 -8.56 -23.25
N PRO A 427 4.23 -9.27 -23.68
CA PRO A 427 4.18 -10.70 -23.96
C PRO A 427 4.16 -11.53 -22.65
N PRO A 428 3.64 -12.78 -22.67
CA PRO A 428 3.47 -13.61 -21.48
C PRO A 428 4.81 -14.11 -20.91
N ALA A 429 4.96 -14.08 -19.59
CA ALA A 429 6.16 -14.45 -18.85
C ALA A 429 6.34 -15.98 -18.70
N GLN A 430 7.58 -16.46 -18.85
CA GLN A 430 8.02 -17.82 -18.53
C GLN A 430 8.70 -17.86 -17.15
N SER A 431 8.47 -18.95 -16.40
CA SER A 431 8.79 -19.10 -14.97
C SER A 431 9.90 -20.13 -14.73
N THR A 432 10.92 -19.77 -13.94
CA THR A 432 11.82 -20.72 -13.25
C THR A 432 12.26 -20.16 -11.89
N VAL A 433 12.14 -20.95 -10.82
CA VAL A 433 12.53 -20.64 -9.43
C VAL A 433 13.38 -21.79 -8.86
N PRO A 434 14.42 -21.53 -8.04
CA PRO A 434 15.00 -22.49 -7.10
C PRO A 434 14.61 -22.24 -5.62
N THR A 435 14.63 -23.33 -4.85
CA THR A 435 14.09 -23.60 -3.51
C THR A 435 14.95 -23.19 -2.30
N SER A 436 14.33 -22.91 -1.15
CA SER A 436 14.95 -22.98 0.19
C SER A 436 13.99 -23.53 1.26
N GLY A 437 14.56 -24.12 2.31
CA GLY A 437 13.92 -25.00 3.30
C GLY A 437 13.38 -24.36 4.59
N THR A 438 12.92 -25.25 5.46
CA THR A 438 11.87 -25.10 6.49
C THR A 438 12.40 -25.01 7.94
N GLN A 439 11.60 -24.42 8.85
CA GLN A 439 11.26 -24.78 10.26
C GLN A 439 10.86 -23.50 11.05
N GLY A 440 9.88 -23.41 11.97
CA GLY A 440 8.86 -24.30 12.53
C GLY A 440 8.22 -23.67 13.81
N GLY A 441 6.88 -23.80 13.99
CA GLY A 441 6.03 -23.79 15.23
C GLY A 441 6.10 -22.62 16.26
N ALA A 442 5.06 -22.24 17.04
CA ALA A 442 3.72 -22.79 17.28
C ALA A 442 2.80 -21.80 18.08
N GLN A 443 1.48 -21.87 17.78
CA GLN A 443 0.26 -21.86 18.62
C GLN A 443 -0.12 -20.79 19.68
N GLY A 444 -1.41 -20.38 19.63
CA GLY A 444 -2.26 -19.97 20.77
C GLY A 444 -3.46 -19.06 20.42
N GLY A 445 -4.70 -19.60 20.35
CA GLY A 445 -5.97 -18.84 20.18
C GLY A 445 -6.39 -18.07 21.45
N THR A 446 -7.41 -17.20 21.49
CA THR A 446 -8.83 -17.47 21.13
C THR A 446 -9.66 -16.16 21.09
N GLN A 447 -10.54 -16.06 20.08
CA GLN A 447 -11.87 -15.40 19.96
C GLN A 447 -12.22 -14.02 20.59
N GLY A 448 -12.78 -13.14 19.74
CA GLY A 448 -13.97 -12.34 20.08
C GLY A 448 -14.17 -11.03 19.30
N GLY A 449 -14.78 -11.08 18.11
CA GLY A 449 -15.36 -9.91 17.40
C GLY A 449 -14.82 -9.66 15.99
N THR A 450 -15.25 -10.43 14.99
CA THR A 450 -14.81 -10.32 13.59
C THR A 450 -15.59 -9.23 12.83
N GLU A 451 -15.08 -8.01 12.80
CA GLU A 451 -15.41 -7.03 11.77
C GLU A 451 -14.82 -7.54 10.43
N LYS A 452 -15.66 -7.82 9.43
CA LYS A 452 -15.25 -8.40 8.14
C LYS A 452 -14.55 -7.33 7.27
N PHE A 453 -13.22 -7.38 7.19
CA PHE A 453 -12.39 -6.51 6.33
C PHE A 453 -12.71 -6.64 4.84
N GLU A 454 -12.91 -5.53 4.13
CA GLU A 454 -13.09 -5.52 2.66
C GLU A 454 -11.73 -5.46 1.94
N SER A 455 -11.29 -6.57 1.33
CA SER A 455 -10.14 -6.64 0.41
C SER A 455 -10.48 -6.04 -0.95
N VAL A 456 -9.54 -5.39 -1.64
CA VAL A 456 -9.75 -4.74 -2.95
C VAL A 456 -8.57 -4.99 -3.89
N VAL A 457 -8.83 -5.53 -5.08
CA VAL A 457 -7.84 -5.73 -6.16
C VAL A 457 -8.25 -4.96 -7.42
N LYS A 458 -7.27 -4.37 -8.11
CA LYS A 458 -7.50 -3.56 -9.32
C LYS A 458 -7.18 -4.34 -10.59
N SER A 459 -7.89 -4.04 -11.66
CA SER A 459 -7.51 -4.44 -13.02
C SER A 459 -6.19 -3.82 -13.44
N SER A 460 -5.54 -4.37 -14.47
CA SER A 460 -4.26 -3.89 -15.00
C SER A 460 -4.27 -2.42 -15.46
N ASN A 461 -5.44 -1.88 -15.80
CA ASN A 461 -5.63 -0.45 -16.14
C ASN A 461 -6.03 0.43 -14.94
N GLY A 462 -6.17 -0.14 -13.75
CA GLY A 462 -6.38 0.56 -12.47
C GLY A 462 -7.80 1.08 -12.21
N VAL A 463 -8.75 0.87 -13.13
CA VAL A 463 -10.09 1.47 -13.05
C VAL A 463 -11.13 0.48 -12.54
N PHE A 464 -11.08 -0.78 -12.96
CA PHE A 464 -12.04 -1.80 -12.54
C PHE A 464 -11.55 -2.49 -11.27
N LEU A 465 -12.38 -2.50 -10.23
CA LEU A 465 -12.03 -2.98 -8.89
C LEU A 465 -12.86 -4.22 -8.55
N LEU A 466 -12.22 -5.29 -8.09
CA LEU A 466 -12.84 -6.42 -7.41
C LEU A 466 -12.63 -6.26 -5.92
N LYS A 467 -13.67 -6.47 -5.11
CA LYS A 467 -13.63 -6.38 -3.66
C LYS A 467 -14.26 -7.60 -3.00
N SER A 468 -13.90 -7.88 -1.76
CA SER A 468 -14.51 -8.95 -0.97
C SER A 468 -14.38 -8.69 0.52
N THR A 469 -15.46 -8.87 1.27
CA THR A 469 -15.41 -8.92 2.75
C THR A 469 -15.17 -10.34 3.29
N SER A 470 -15.10 -11.32 2.39
CA SER A 470 -15.05 -12.75 2.71
C SER A 470 -13.69 -13.38 2.36
N ALA A 471 -13.05 -12.89 1.30
CA ALA A 471 -11.73 -13.31 0.85
C ALA A 471 -10.77 -12.11 0.92
N VAL A 472 -9.52 -12.38 1.29
CA VAL A 472 -8.44 -11.38 1.33
C VAL A 472 -7.41 -11.78 0.29
N ASP A 473 -7.05 -10.83 -0.58
CA ASP A 473 -6.01 -11.04 -1.58
C ASP A 473 -4.68 -11.46 -0.94
N GLU A 474 -4.09 -12.53 -1.48
CA GLU A 474 -2.93 -13.27 -0.98
C GLU A 474 -3.09 -13.87 0.45
N GLY A 475 -4.25 -13.71 1.07
CA GLY A 475 -4.57 -14.16 2.42
C GLY A 475 -5.07 -15.61 2.48
N THR A 476 -5.34 -16.09 3.69
CA THR A 476 -5.96 -17.41 3.91
C THR A 476 -7.48 -17.29 3.77
N LEU A 477 -8.09 -18.14 2.94
CA LEU A 477 -9.54 -18.21 2.82
C LEU A 477 -10.12 -18.80 4.12
N PRO A 478 -11.02 -18.07 4.83
CA PRO A 478 -11.60 -18.58 6.07
C PRO A 478 -12.32 -19.92 5.87
N SER A 479 -12.26 -20.80 6.88
CA SER A 479 -12.83 -22.16 6.81
C SER A 479 -14.32 -22.20 6.49
N THR A 480 -15.06 -21.11 6.79
CA THR A 480 -16.47 -20.96 6.40
C THR A 480 -16.70 -21.15 4.90
N TYR A 481 -15.71 -20.81 4.06
CA TYR A 481 -15.78 -20.92 2.61
C TYR A 481 -15.03 -22.15 2.06
N THR A 482 -14.44 -22.98 2.91
CA THR A 482 -13.79 -24.26 2.56
C THR A 482 -14.68 -25.45 2.96
N CYS A 483 -14.30 -26.67 2.57
CA CYS A 483 -15.04 -27.87 2.96
C CYS A 483 -14.91 -28.24 4.45
N ASP A 484 -13.95 -27.64 5.16
CA ASP A 484 -13.78 -27.82 6.61
C ASP A 484 -14.79 -26.99 7.43
N GLY A 485 -15.54 -26.09 6.79
CA GLY A 485 -16.60 -25.29 7.41
C GLY A 485 -17.93 -25.37 6.67
N LYS A 486 -18.60 -24.22 6.50
CA LYS A 486 -19.98 -24.17 5.96
C LYS A 486 -20.06 -24.32 4.43
N SER A 487 -18.93 -24.38 3.73
CA SER A 487 -18.88 -24.45 2.26
C SER A 487 -19.66 -23.34 1.54
N LEU A 488 -19.75 -22.14 2.15
CA LEU A 488 -20.42 -20.99 1.53
C LEU A 488 -19.51 -20.36 0.46
N SER A 489 -20.10 -19.82 -0.60
CA SER A 489 -19.35 -18.99 -1.54
C SER A 489 -18.93 -17.66 -0.89
N PRO A 490 -17.71 -17.15 -1.12
CA PRO A 490 -17.30 -15.84 -0.61
C PRO A 490 -18.14 -14.71 -1.24
N GLN A 491 -18.38 -13.65 -0.48
CA GLN A 491 -18.93 -12.40 -1.01
C GLN A 491 -17.93 -11.75 -1.97
N PHE A 492 -18.41 -11.18 -3.08
CA PHE A 492 -17.62 -10.32 -3.94
C PHE A 492 -18.42 -9.09 -4.36
N SER A 493 -17.77 -7.93 -4.48
CA SER A 493 -18.34 -6.74 -5.11
C SER A 493 -17.37 -6.17 -6.13
N TRP A 494 -17.84 -5.36 -7.07
CA TRP A 494 -16.95 -4.69 -8.01
C TRP A 494 -17.44 -3.29 -8.35
N SER A 495 -16.50 -2.43 -8.75
CA SER A 495 -16.77 -1.03 -9.08
C SER A 495 -15.82 -0.52 -10.15
N GLY A 496 -16.10 0.65 -10.72
CA GLY A 496 -15.33 1.18 -11.84
C GLY A 496 -15.52 0.36 -13.13
N THR A 497 -16.72 -0.19 -13.30
CA THR A 497 -17.12 -0.93 -14.50
C THR A 497 -16.84 -0.13 -15.77
N PRO A 498 -16.10 -0.70 -16.75
CA PRO A 498 -15.86 -0.05 -18.02
C PRO A 498 -17.16 0.30 -18.75
N SER A 499 -17.17 1.45 -19.43
CA SER A 499 -18.28 1.85 -20.30
C SER A 499 -18.52 0.78 -21.37
N GLY A 500 -19.79 0.41 -21.58
CA GLY A 500 -20.18 -0.61 -22.56
C GLY A 500 -20.27 -2.04 -21.99
N THR A 501 -20.04 -2.22 -20.69
CA THR A 501 -20.27 -3.51 -20.02
C THR A 501 -21.76 -3.89 -20.05
N LYS A 502 -22.07 -5.06 -20.60
CA LYS A 502 -23.43 -5.62 -20.67
C LYS A 502 -23.63 -6.82 -19.74
N SER A 503 -22.56 -7.53 -19.42
CA SER A 503 -22.58 -8.66 -18.48
C SER A 503 -21.22 -8.90 -17.82
N TYR A 504 -21.19 -9.75 -16.78
CA TYR A 504 -19.98 -10.22 -16.14
C TYR A 504 -19.87 -11.76 -16.15
N ALA A 505 -18.65 -12.23 -15.95
CA ALA A 505 -18.36 -13.61 -15.56
C ALA A 505 -17.48 -13.63 -14.31
N LEU A 506 -17.70 -14.60 -13.42
CA LEU A 506 -16.87 -14.86 -12.24
C LEU A 506 -16.34 -16.30 -12.34
N ILE A 507 -15.01 -16.45 -12.25
CA ILE A 507 -14.35 -17.75 -12.34
C ILE A 507 -13.39 -17.92 -11.16
N MET A 508 -13.54 -19.02 -10.43
CA MET A 508 -12.57 -19.50 -9.45
C MET A 508 -11.84 -20.73 -10.00
N HIS A 509 -10.52 -20.68 -9.97
CA HIS A 509 -9.68 -21.82 -10.36
C HIS A 509 -8.49 -22.01 -9.43
N THR A 510 -7.96 -23.23 -9.42
CA THR A 510 -6.70 -23.60 -8.76
C THR A 510 -5.84 -24.39 -9.75
N ILE A 511 -4.52 -24.27 -9.62
CA ILE A 511 -3.58 -25.19 -10.26
C ILE A 511 -3.14 -26.16 -9.17
N PRO A 512 -3.61 -27.43 -9.18
CA PRO A 512 -3.14 -28.40 -8.21
C PRO A 512 -1.65 -28.61 -8.46
N GLY A 513 -0.83 -28.21 -7.49
CA GLY A 513 0.59 -28.56 -7.49
C GLY A 513 0.78 -30.07 -7.56
N PRO A 514 1.96 -30.56 -7.97
CA PRO A 514 2.20 -31.99 -8.11
C PRO A 514 1.94 -32.71 -6.79
N ALA A 515 1.25 -33.85 -6.83
CA ALA A 515 0.87 -34.57 -5.61
C ALA A 515 2.09 -35.21 -4.93
N ARG A 516 3.17 -35.44 -5.69
CA ARG A 516 4.47 -35.89 -5.19
C ARG A 516 5.63 -35.14 -5.89
N PRO A 517 6.80 -35.01 -5.22
CA PRO A 517 8.01 -34.51 -5.87
C PRO A 517 8.35 -35.33 -7.13
N GLY A 518 8.46 -34.66 -8.28
CA GLY A 518 8.75 -35.28 -9.58
C GLY A 518 7.54 -35.52 -10.49
N GLU A 519 6.30 -35.29 -10.02
CA GLU A 519 5.11 -35.28 -10.88
C GLU A 519 4.96 -33.91 -11.60
N THR A 520 4.34 -33.89 -12.78
CA THR A 520 3.98 -32.64 -13.48
C THR A 520 2.75 -32.00 -12.82
N ALA A 521 2.71 -30.66 -12.72
CA ALA A 521 1.54 -29.94 -12.21
C ALA A 521 0.27 -30.36 -12.97
N ALA A 522 -0.83 -30.58 -12.25
CA ALA A 522 -2.08 -31.02 -12.84
C ALA A 522 -2.74 -29.90 -13.65
N ALA A 523 -3.68 -30.27 -14.53
CA ALA A 523 -4.51 -29.33 -15.28
C ALA A 523 -5.28 -28.38 -14.33
N VAL A 524 -5.60 -27.18 -14.83
CA VAL A 524 -6.40 -26.18 -14.10
C VAL A 524 -7.72 -26.82 -13.64
N SER A 525 -8.01 -26.72 -12.34
CA SER A 525 -9.27 -27.17 -11.78
C SER A 525 -10.17 -25.98 -11.51
N TYR A 526 -11.38 -26.00 -12.06
CA TYR A 526 -12.39 -24.97 -11.91
C TYR A 526 -13.39 -25.38 -10.84
N SER A 527 -13.55 -24.54 -9.83
CA SER A 527 -14.45 -24.80 -8.70
C SER A 527 -15.59 -23.80 -8.60
N TRP A 528 -15.59 -22.71 -9.37
CA TRP A 528 -16.74 -21.82 -9.49
C TRP A 528 -16.73 -21.19 -10.87
N VAL A 529 -17.81 -21.35 -11.63
CA VAL A 529 -17.97 -20.76 -12.96
C VAL A 529 -19.35 -20.13 -13.05
N LEU A 530 -19.41 -18.81 -13.12
CA LEU A 530 -20.63 -18.05 -13.39
C LEU A 530 -20.41 -17.17 -14.61
N TYR A 531 -21.38 -17.10 -15.52
CA TYR A 531 -21.36 -16.22 -16.67
C TYR A 531 -22.75 -15.60 -16.92
N ASN A 532 -22.84 -14.62 -17.82
CA ASN A 532 -24.08 -13.88 -18.06
C ASN A 532 -24.69 -13.24 -16.80
N ILE A 533 -23.85 -12.84 -15.83
CA ILE A 533 -24.27 -11.99 -14.72
C ILE A 533 -24.66 -10.63 -15.31
N ALA A 534 -25.86 -10.12 -15.05
CA ALA A 534 -26.32 -8.89 -15.69
C ALA A 534 -25.38 -7.70 -15.40
N GLY A 535 -25.15 -6.83 -16.39
CA GLY A 535 -24.25 -5.66 -16.27
C GLY A 535 -24.62 -4.68 -15.15
N SER A 536 -25.87 -4.70 -14.70
CA SER A 536 -26.39 -3.92 -13.57
C SER A 536 -26.05 -4.50 -12.20
N ILE A 537 -25.61 -5.77 -12.13
CA ILE A 537 -25.21 -6.41 -10.88
C ILE A 537 -23.74 -6.09 -10.61
N THR A 538 -23.47 -5.53 -9.43
CA THR A 538 -22.11 -5.15 -9.00
C THR A 538 -21.65 -5.87 -7.73
N SER A 539 -22.39 -6.90 -7.31
CA SER A 539 -22.04 -7.71 -6.14
C SER A 539 -22.72 -9.07 -6.15
N ILE A 540 -22.06 -10.04 -5.54
CA ILE A 540 -22.56 -11.37 -5.20
C ILE A 540 -22.43 -11.53 -3.68
N GLY A 541 -23.54 -11.82 -3.01
CA GLY A 541 -23.55 -12.05 -1.58
C GLY A 541 -22.88 -13.37 -1.18
N GLU A 542 -22.49 -13.46 0.09
CA GLU A 542 -22.03 -14.72 0.67
C GLU A 542 -23.08 -15.83 0.51
N GLY A 543 -22.68 -17.00 0.00
CA GLY A 543 -23.57 -18.14 -0.21
C GLY A 543 -24.61 -17.96 -1.33
N ALA A 544 -24.52 -16.92 -2.17
CA ALA A 544 -25.49 -16.69 -3.23
C ALA A 544 -25.44 -17.78 -4.32
N THR A 545 -26.60 -18.33 -4.66
CA THR A 545 -26.77 -19.39 -5.68
C THR A 545 -27.44 -18.90 -6.97
N ASP A 546 -28.16 -17.78 -6.91
CA ASP A 546 -29.09 -17.37 -7.96
C ASP A 546 -28.58 -16.13 -8.73
N VAL A 547 -27.30 -16.15 -9.12
CA VAL A 547 -26.67 -15.03 -9.85
C VAL A 547 -26.05 -15.50 -11.16
N GLY A 548 -26.54 -14.95 -12.27
CA GLY A 548 -26.07 -15.31 -13.61
C GLY A 548 -26.46 -16.74 -14.00
N THR A 549 -25.65 -17.35 -14.86
CA THR A 549 -25.79 -18.74 -15.30
C THR A 549 -24.60 -19.54 -14.79
N ALA A 550 -24.89 -20.67 -14.12
CA ALA A 550 -23.85 -21.59 -13.66
C ALA A 550 -23.22 -22.37 -14.83
N GLY A 551 -21.89 -22.45 -14.83
CA GLY A 551 -21.12 -23.32 -15.71
C GLY A 551 -20.86 -24.69 -15.09
N VAL A 552 -20.06 -25.51 -15.78
CA VAL A 552 -19.66 -26.85 -15.33
C VAL A 552 -18.33 -26.75 -14.59
N GLN A 553 -18.27 -27.27 -13.36
CA GLN A 553 -17.05 -27.37 -12.56
C GLN A 553 -16.24 -28.61 -12.95
N SER A 554 -14.95 -28.64 -12.62
CA SER A 554 -14.09 -29.79 -12.88
C SER A 554 -14.48 -31.07 -12.13
N HIS A 555 -15.32 -30.94 -11.07
CA HIS A 555 -15.78 -32.07 -10.25
C HIS A 555 -17.25 -32.45 -10.49
N GLY A 556 -17.90 -31.89 -11.52
CA GLY A 556 -19.31 -32.16 -11.85
C GLY A 556 -20.20 -30.90 -11.90
N PRO A 557 -21.52 -31.07 -12.08
CA PRO A 557 -22.46 -29.95 -12.08
C PRO A 557 -22.62 -29.34 -10.68
N GLY A 558 -22.65 -28.00 -10.60
CA GLY A 558 -22.85 -27.27 -9.34
C GLY A 558 -22.54 -25.79 -9.46
N THR A 559 -22.83 -25.01 -8.43
CA THR A 559 -22.57 -23.55 -8.38
C THR A 559 -21.18 -23.24 -7.82
N TYR A 560 -20.96 -23.39 -6.52
CA TYR A 560 -19.67 -23.18 -5.83
C TYR A 560 -19.15 -24.50 -5.24
N GLY A 561 -17.97 -24.93 -5.69
CA GLY A 561 -17.20 -26.03 -5.14
C GLY A 561 -16.18 -25.52 -4.12
N ALA A 562 -16.47 -25.71 -2.84
CA ALA A 562 -15.60 -25.22 -1.77
C ALA A 562 -14.19 -25.86 -1.85
N PRO A 563 -13.10 -25.09 -1.64
CA PRO A 563 -11.75 -25.62 -1.52
C PRO A 563 -11.68 -26.83 -0.59
N CYS A 564 -11.25 -27.96 -1.15
CA CYS A 564 -11.17 -29.24 -0.43
C CYS A 564 -9.95 -30.08 -0.84
N SER A 565 -8.82 -29.40 -1.10
CA SER A 565 -7.60 -30.06 -1.54
C SER A 565 -7.11 -31.06 -0.49
N GLN A 566 -6.84 -32.29 -0.94
CA GLN A 566 -6.13 -33.30 -0.18
C GLN A 566 -4.61 -33.10 -0.36
N GLY A 567 -3.80 -33.46 0.64
CA GLY A 567 -2.33 -33.38 0.59
C GLY A 567 -1.73 -32.19 1.35
N SER A 568 -0.40 -32.16 1.45
CA SER A 568 0.33 -31.16 2.24
C SER A 568 0.38 -29.77 1.57
N GLY A 569 0.39 -28.73 2.41
CA GLY A 569 0.57 -27.34 2.03
C GLY A 569 -0.70 -26.66 1.49
N ALA A 570 -0.77 -25.34 1.67
CA ALA A 570 -1.87 -24.54 1.16
C ALA A 570 -1.86 -24.48 -0.38
N LYS A 571 -3.04 -24.54 -0.99
CA LYS A 571 -3.24 -24.32 -2.43
C LYS A 571 -3.80 -22.93 -2.67
N GLN A 572 -3.40 -22.29 -3.76
CA GLN A 572 -3.89 -20.98 -4.16
C GLN A 572 -5.11 -21.11 -5.07
N TYR A 573 -6.17 -20.41 -4.72
CA TYR A 573 -7.40 -20.27 -5.48
C TYR A 573 -7.51 -18.83 -5.99
N THR A 574 -7.71 -18.67 -7.30
CA THR A 574 -7.80 -17.37 -7.96
C THR A 574 -9.23 -17.10 -8.40
N PHE A 575 -9.84 -16.05 -7.86
CA PHE A 575 -11.18 -15.56 -8.19
C PHE A 575 -11.06 -14.40 -9.16
N THR A 576 -11.58 -14.53 -10.38
CA THR A 576 -11.50 -13.47 -11.40
C THR A 576 -12.88 -13.03 -11.85
N VAL A 577 -13.16 -11.73 -11.77
CA VAL A 577 -14.34 -11.11 -12.39
C VAL A 577 -13.94 -10.47 -13.71
N TYR A 578 -14.72 -10.74 -14.75
CA TYR A 578 -14.57 -10.18 -16.09
C TYR A 578 -15.77 -9.29 -16.42
N ALA A 579 -15.52 -8.05 -16.85
CA ALA A 579 -16.53 -7.16 -17.40
C ALA A 579 -16.59 -7.32 -18.92
N LEU A 580 -17.76 -7.63 -19.48
CA LEU A 580 -17.93 -8.07 -20.87
C LEU A 580 -18.83 -7.12 -21.67
N SER A 581 -18.49 -6.89 -22.94
CA SER A 581 -19.26 -6.03 -23.86
C SER A 581 -20.55 -6.66 -24.39
N SER A 582 -20.75 -7.97 -24.17
CA SER A 582 -21.95 -8.74 -24.54
C SER A 582 -22.12 -9.96 -23.64
N THR A 583 -23.32 -10.55 -23.67
CA THR A 583 -23.58 -11.90 -23.13
C THR A 583 -22.95 -12.95 -24.04
N ILE A 584 -22.72 -14.15 -23.51
CA ILE A 584 -22.26 -15.31 -24.27
C ILE A 584 -23.35 -16.38 -24.34
N SER A 585 -23.40 -17.14 -25.43
CA SER A 585 -24.30 -18.28 -25.60
C SER A 585 -23.48 -19.56 -25.66
N LEU A 586 -23.64 -20.42 -24.66
CA LEU A 586 -22.96 -21.72 -24.55
C LEU A 586 -24.00 -22.79 -24.23
N ASP A 587 -23.79 -24.02 -24.72
CA ASP A 587 -24.59 -25.16 -24.27
C ASP A 587 -24.26 -25.47 -22.80
N ALA A 588 -25.30 -25.59 -21.98
CA ALA A 588 -25.17 -25.70 -20.52
C ALA A 588 -24.32 -26.91 -20.07
N LYS A 589 -24.27 -27.98 -20.87
CA LYS A 589 -23.46 -29.19 -20.55
C LYS A 589 -21.99 -29.03 -20.90
N SER A 590 -21.64 -28.02 -21.70
CA SER A 590 -20.27 -27.78 -22.19
C SER A 590 -19.66 -26.47 -21.70
N ALA A 591 -20.38 -25.69 -20.88
CA ALA A 591 -19.92 -24.42 -20.33
C ALA A 591 -18.88 -24.58 -19.20
N THR A 592 -17.77 -25.27 -19.47
CA THR A 592 -16.62 -25.41 -18.56
C THR A 592 -15.89 -24.09 -18.37
N GLY A 593 -15.02 -23.99 -17.36
CA GLY A 593 -14.18 -22.79 -17.15
C GLY A 593 -13.34 -22.42 -18.39
N ASP A 594 -12.79 -23.40 -19.10
CA ASP A 594 -12.05 -23.16 -20.35
C ASP A 594 -12.94 -22.70 -21.50
N ALA A 595 -14.14 -23.28 -21.65
CA ALA A 595 -15.10 -22.87 -22.68
C ALA A 595 -15.58 -21.43 -22.44
N VAL A 596 -15.90 -21.08 -21.20
CA VAL A 596 -16.30 -19.72 -20.81
C VAL A 596 -15.13 -18.75 -21.04
N ARG A 597 -13.91 -19.06 -20.57
CA ARG A 597 -12.73 -18.21 -20.79
C ARG A 597 -12.43 -18.00 -22.28
N SER A 598 -12.63 -19.02 -23.10
CA SER A 598 -12.46 -18.92 -24.55
C SER A 598 -13.51 -18.02 -25.19
N ALA A 599 -14.78 -18.18 -24.79
CA ALA A 599 -15.90 -17.39 -25.31
C ALA A 599 -15.83 -15.90 -24.93
N ILE A 600 -15.29 -15.57 -23.75
CA ILE A 600 -15.22 -14.17 -23.28
C ILE A 600 -13.97 -13.40 -23.75
N LYS A 601 -12.99 -14.10 -24.34
CA LYS A 601 -11.66 -13.53 -24.63
C LYS A 601 -11.69 -12.25 -25.47
N SER A 602 -12.50 -12.22 -26.53
CA SER A 602 -12.60 -11.07 -27.45
C SER A 602 -13.56 -9.97 -27.01
N ILE A 603 -14.39 -10.24 -25.99
CA ILE A 603 -15.43 -9.32 -25.50
C ILE A 603 -15.13 -8.80 -24.09
N THR A 604 -14.02 -9.21 -23.48
CA THR A 604 -13.58 -8.72 -22.17
C THR A 604 -13.09 -7.27 -22.28
N LEU A 605 -13.74 -6.38 -21.53
CA LEU A 605 -13.40 -4.96 -21.42
C LEU A 605 -12.41 -4.70 -20.28
N ALA A 606 -12.55 -5.42 -19.17
CA ALA A 606 -11.61 -5.43 -18.05
C ALA A 606 -11.77 -6.71 -17.23
N SER A 607 -10.74 -7.05 -16.46
CA SER A 607 -10.80 -8.12 -15.47
C SER A 607 -10.00 -7.75 -14.23
N ALA A 608 -10.44 -8.24 -13.07
CA ALA A 608 -9.71 -8.13 -11.81
C ALA A 608 -9.74 -9.50 -11.11
N ALA A 609 -8.61 -9.88 -10.51
CA ALA A 609 -8.41 -11.18 -9.90
C ALA A 609 -7.98 -11.05 -8.44
N MET A 610 -8.48 -11.91 -7.57
CA MET A 610 -8.10 -12.00 -6.17
C MET A 610 -7.60 -13.42 -5.89
N ASN A 611 -6.47 -13.53 -5.21
CA ASN A 611 -5.84 -14.79 -4.84
C ASN A 611 -6.12 -15.08 -3.36
N ALA A 612 -6.49 -16.31 -3.01
CA ALA A 612 -6.56 -16.74 -1.62
C ALA A 612 -6.01 -18.15 -1.45
N LYS A 613 -5.39 -18.42 -0.30
CA LYS A 613 -4.79 -19.71 0.03
C LYS A 613 -5.76 -20.52 0.90
N ALA A 614 -5.95 -21.79 0.60
CA ALA A 614 -6.65 -22.70 1.49
C ALA A 614 -5.85 -23.99 1.68
N SER A 615 -5.72 -24.41 2.93
CA SER A 615 -5.17 -25.70 3.35
C SER A 615 -6.25 -26.45 4.13
N ARG A 616 -6.16 -27.78 4.14
CA ARG A 616 -6.95 -28.60 5.05
C ARG A 616 -6.37 -28.48 6.46
N GLY A 617 -7.23 -28.29 7.46
CA GLY A 617 -6.90 -28.21 8.88
C GLY A 617 -6.54 -29.55 9.50
#